data_AF-M0PCJ6-F1
#
_entry.id   AF-M0PCJ6-F1
#
_cell.length_a   1.000
_cell.length_b   1.000
_cell.length_c   1.000
_cell.angle_alpha   90.00
_cell.angle_beta   90.00
_cell.angle_gamma   90.00
#
_symmetry.space_group_name_H-M   'P 1'
#
loop_
_entity.id
_entity.type
_entity.pdbx_description
1 polymer ?
#
loop_
_entity_poly.entity_id
_entity_poly.type
_entity_poly.pdbx_seq_one_letter_code
_entity_poly.pdbx_strand_id
1 'polypeptide(L)'
;MFAAMNAVEEHREQIANRLGEPDRLQFPSGWTMSSSWQRAQAAPSTVGPVNPAEFDVLLGYVDEDGLSKHRVLFALYEGQLRAECECDSYRFRGWCAHVALLWWKWSHDDLAVTDLDANRVHTSPPWWLSVDDVERDRVDAEPDQPVAADGGVER
;
A
#
# COMPACT_ATOMS: atom_id res chain seq x y z
N MET A 1 -28.67 7.48 -1.51
CA MET A 1 -28.11 6.15 -1.23
C MET A 1 -27.91 5.33 -2.50
N PHE A 2 -28.91 5.20 -3.40
CA PHE A 2 -28.77 4.42 -4.65
C PHE A 2 -27.59 4.82 -5.56
N ALA A 3 -27.31 6.12 -5.73
CA ALA A 3 -26.20 6.57 -6.58
C ALA A 3 -24.81 6.13 -6.07
N ALA A 4 -24.59 6.12 -4.75
CA ALA A 4 -23.33 5.68 -4.15
C ALA A 4 -23.16 4.15 -4.23
N MET A 5 -24.25 3.40 -4.05
CA MET A 5 -24.24 1.93 -4.21
C MET A 5 -23.93 1.54 -5.66
N ASN A 6 -24.49 2.27 -6.64
CA ASN A 6 -24.18 2.04 -8.05
C ASN A 6 -22.71 2.35 -8.38
N ALA A 7 -22.14 3.41 -7.78
CA ALA A 7 -20.73 3.74 -7.99
C ALA A 7 -19.79 2.66 -7.45
N VAL A 8 -20.08 2.08 -6.28
CA VAL A 8 -19.25 1.00 -5.73
C VAL A 8 -19.32 -0.26 -6.59
N GLU A 9 -20.50 -0.66 -7.04
CA GLU A 9 -20.63 -1.82 -7.94
C GLU A 9 -19.90 -1.60 -9.27
N GLU A 10 -20.04 -0.40 -9.87
CA GLU A 10 -19.34 -0.05 -11.12
C GLU A 10 -17.82 -0.18 -10.97
N HIS A 11 -17.25 0.30 -9.86
CA HIS A 11 -15.80 0.22 -9.64
C HIS A 11 -15.34 -1.19 -9.29
N ARG A 12 -16.18 -1.97 -8.58
CA ARG A 12 -15.94 -3.40 -8.34
C ARG A 12 -15.88 -4.17 -9.66
N GLU A 13 -16.84 -3.94 -10.55
CA GLU A 13 -16.87 -4.54 -11.90
C GLU A 13 -15.68 -4.08 -12.74
N GLN A 14 -15.29 -2.80 -12.67
CA GLN A 14 -14.11 -2.28 -13.37
C GLN A 14 -12.83 -3.00 -12.95
N ILE A 15 -12.65 -3.22 -11.64
CA ILE A 15 -11.50 -3.96 -11.11
C ILE A 15 -11.56 -5.43 -11.55
N ALA A 16 -12.72 -6.08 -11.45
CA ALA A 16 -12.92 -7.47 -11.84
C ALA A 16 -12.66 -7.72 -13.35
N ASN A 17 -12.98 -6.74 -14.20
CA ASN A 17 -12.82 -6.84 -15.65
C ASN A 17 -11.44 -6.39 -16.15
N ARG A 18 -10.53 -5.97 -15.26
CA ARG A 18 -9.19 -5.53 -15.64
C ARG A 18 -8.34 -6.71 -16.11
N LEU A 19 -7.54 -6.50 -17.15
CA LEU A 19 -6.52 -7.47 -17.55
C LEU A 19 -5.39 -7.46 -16.52
N GLY A 20 -5.37 -8.46 -15.65
CA GLY A 20 -4.50 -8.54 -14.48
C GLY A 20 -5.23 -8.07 -13.22
N GLU A 21 -5.09 -8.82 -12.12
CA GLU A 21 -5.61 -8.39 -10.82
C GLU A 21 -4.79 -7.22 -10.29
N PRO A 22 -5.41 -6.25 -9.60
CA PRO A 22 -4.65 -5.23 -8.92
C PRO A 22 -3.76 -5.84 -7.84
N ASP A 23 -2.58 -5.26 -7.65
CA ASP A 23 -1.60 -5.78 -6.72
C ASP A 23 -2.17 -5.80 -5.30
N ARG A 24 -2.05 -6.95 -4.63
CA ARG A 24 -2.19 -7.00 -3.18
C ARG A 24 -1.06 -6.15 -2.58
N LEU A 25 -1.41 -5.21 -1.70
CA LEU A 25 -0.38 -4.46 -0.99
C LEU A 25 0.49 -5.42 -0.16
N GLN A 26 1.79 -5.38 -0.42
CA GLN A 26 2.80 -6.09 0.36
C GLN A 26 3.74 -5.07 1.00
N PHE A 27 3.92 -5.18 2.31
CA PHE A 27 4.89 -4.38 3.02
C PHE A 27 6.30 -4.98 2.82
N PRO A 28 7.27 -4.22 2.27
CA PRO A 28 8.63 -4.71 2.18
C PRO A 28 9.25 -4.84 3.58
N SER A 29 10.27 -5.69 3.72
CA SER A 29 10.98 -5.85 5.00
C SER A 29 11.51 -4.51 5.52
N GLY A 30 11.26 -4.19 6.79
CA GLY A 30 11.72 -2.94 7.38
C GLY A 30 11.12 -1.68 6.75
N TRP A 31 9.93 -1.77 6.14
CA TRP A 31 9.24 -0.66 5.50
C TRP A 31 9.05 0.56 6.41
N THR A 32 8.91 0.35 7.73
CA THR A 32 8.83 1.42 8.75
C THR A 32 10.10 2.25 8.87
N MET A 33 11.24 1.74 8.39
CA MET A 33 12.52 2.46 8.33
C MET A 33 12.80 3.01 6.93
N SER A 34 11.89 2.81 5.97
CA SER A 34 12.09 3.27 4.60
C SER A 34 11.91 4.79 4.47
N SER A 35 12.64 5.39 3.53
CA SER A 35 12.48 6.82 3.20
C SER A 35 11.07 7.15 2.72
N SER A 36 10.38 6.20 2.06
CA SER A 36 8.97 6.35 1.67
C SER A 36 8.05 6.52 2.88
N TRP A 37 8.27 5.75 3.94
CA TRP A 37 7.51 5.85 5.18
C TRP A 37 7.82 7.11 5.96
N GLN A 38 9.08 7.49 6.05
CA GLN A 38 9.50 8.74 6.70
C GLN A 38 8.88 9.95 5.99
N ARG A 39 8.94 9.97 4.66
CA ARG A 39 8.37 11.06 3.85
C ARG A 39 6.85 11.15 3.98
N ALA A 40 6.15 10.02 4.03
CA ALA A 40 4.71 9.98 4.22
C ALA A 40 4.25 10.65 5.53
N GLN A 41 5.07 10.60 6.58
CA GLN A 41 4.77 11.20 7.88
C GLN A 41 5.12 12.69 7.96
N ALA A 42 6.21 13.10 7.30
CA ALA A 42 6.80 14.43 7.50
C ALA A 42 6.46 15.44 6.42
N ALA A 43 6.25 15.00 5.17
CA ALA A 43 6.10 15.93 4.05
C ALA A 43 4.68 16.52 3.99
N PRO A 44 4.53 17.79 3.53
CA PRO A 44 3.24 18.37 3.25
C PRO A 44 2.46 17.51 2.25
N SER A 45 1.20 17.22 2.56
CA SER A 45 0.40 16.32 1.74
C SER A 45 -1.08 16.69 1.71
N THR A 46 -1.76 16.27 0.65
CA THR A 46 -3.21 16.35 0.49
C THR A 46 -3.68 15.07 -0.19
N VAL A 47 -4.76 14.50 0.31
CA VAL A 47 -5.40 13.29 -0.25
C VAL A 47 -6.86 13.59 -0.49
N GLY A 48 -7.36 13.24 -1.67
CA GLY A 48 -8.77 13.37 -2.01
C GLY A 48 -9.30 12.10 -2.68
N PRO A 49 -10.49 11.59 -2.29
CA PRO A 49 -11.11 10.47 -2.98
C PRO A 49 -11.49 10.91 -4.40
N VAL A 50 -11.16 10.08 -5.39
CA VAL A 50 -11.59 10.27 -6.78
C VAL A 50 -12.86 9.46 -7.02
N ASN A 51 -12.88 8.25 -6.51
CA ASN A 51 -13.99 7.31 -6.54
C ASN A 51 -13.86 6.36 -5.34
N PRO A 52 -14.74 5.35 -5.18
CA PRO A 52 -14.65 4.44 -4.03
C PRO A 52 -13.34 3.65 -3.91
N ALA A 53 -12.58 3.49 -5.00
CA ALA A 53 -11.38 2.67 -5.04
C ALA A 53 -10.06 3.46 -5.17
N GLU A 54 -10.11 4.72 -5.60
CA GLU A 54 -8.94 5.50 -5.97
C GLU A 54 -8.89 6.87 -5.29
N PHE A 55 -7.66 7.31 -5.02
CA PHE A 55 -7.35 8.59 -4.39
C PHE A 55 -6.38 9.39 -5.25
N ASP A 56 -6.62 10.69 -5.38
CA ASP A 56 -5.61 11.63 -5.84
C ASP A 56 -4.72 11.98 -4.62
N VAL A 57 -3.44 11.65 -4.72
CA VAL A 57 -2.44 11.91 -3.68
C VAL A 57 -1.50 13.00 -4.16
N LEU A 58 -1.48 14.11 -3.45
CA LEU A 58 -0.51 15.19 -3.62
C LEU A 58 0.47 15.13 -2.45
N LEU A 59 1.75 14.88 -2.73
CA LEU A 59 2.79 14.72 -1.71
C LEU A 59 4.03 15.51 -2.09
N GLY A 60 4.44 16.41 -1.20
CA GLY A 60 5.67 17.19 -1.31
C GLY A 60 6.93 16.43 -0.93
N TYR A 61 8.08 17.07 -1.05
CA TYR A 61 9.33 16.62 -0.45
C TYR A 61 9.58 17.41 0.83
N VAL A 62 10.37 16.87 1.75
CA VAL A 62 10.57 17.49 3.08
C VAL A 62 11.33 18.82 2.97
N ASP A 63 12.25 18.94 2.01
CA ASP A 63 13.17 20.07 1.87
C ASP A 63 13.09 20.77 0.49
N GLU A 64 12.06 20.49 -0.31
CA GLU A 64 11.92 21.06 -1.67
C GLU A 64 10.46 21.47 -1.95
N ASP A 65 10.27 22.60 -2.65
CA ASP A 65 8.96 23.13 -3.06
C ASP A 65 8.26 22.31 -4.17
N GLY A 66 8.73 21.09 -4.43
CA GLY A 66 8.16 20.18 -5.43
C GLY A 66 7.01 19.35 -4.87
N LEU A 67 5.86 19.36 -5.54
CA LEU A 67 4.73 18.47 -5.25
C LEU A 67 4.61 17.40 -6.32
N SER A 68 4.47 16.14 -5.90
CA SER A 68 4.15 15.01 -6.78
C SER A 68 2.66 14.69 -6.66
N LYS A 69 1.92 14.68 -7.78
CA LYS A 69 0.53 14.24 -7.83
C LYS A 69 0.45 12.88 -8.51
N HIS A 70 -0.14 11.90 -7.84
CA HIS A 70 -0.39 10.57 -8.40
C HIS A 70 -1.81 10.11 -8.08
N ARG A 71 -2.41 9.35 -9.00
CA ARG A 71 -3.61 8.57 -8.70
C ARG A 71 -3.19 7.22 -8.13
N VAL A 72 -3.81 6.84 -7.01
CA VAL A 72 -3.47 5.62 -6.29
C VAL A 72 -4.74 4.82 -6.08
N LEU A 73 -4.76 3.58 -6.58
CA LEU A 73 -5.77 2.59 -6.20
C LEU A 73 -5.45 2.19 -4.75
N PHE A 74 -6.45 2.23 -3.87
CA PHE A 74 -6.31 1.84 -2.47
C PHE A 74 -7.68 1.43 -1.90
N ALA A 75 -8.02 0.16 -2.00
CA ALA A 75 -9.35 -0.35 -1.65
C ALA A 75 -9.29 -1.77 -1.09
N LEU A 76 -10.32 -2.15 -0.33
CA LEU A 76 -10.52 -3.55 0.03
C LEU A 76 -11.31 -4.25 -1.08
N TYR A 77 -10.72 -5.31 -1.61
CA TYR A 77 -11.31 -6.15 -2.65
C TYR A 77 -10.85 -7.60 -2.44
N GLU A 78 -11.82 -8.51 -2.44
CA GLU A 78 -11.69 -9.93 -2.12
C GLU A 78 -11.03 -10.19 -0.76
N GLY A 79 -11.36 -9.35 0.23
CA GLY A 79 -10.79 -9.43 1.58
C GLY A 79 -9.31 -9.05 1.69
N GLN A 80 -8.73 -8.50 0.62
CA GLN A 80 -7.34 -8.04 0.55
C GLN A 80 -7.32 -6.51 0.38
N LEU A 81 -6.31 -5.85 0.96
CA LEU A 81 -6.01 -4.46 0.59
C LEU A 81 -5.29 -4.47 -0.75
N ARG A 82 -5.96 -3.99 -1.80
CA ARG A 82 -5.38 -3.78 -3.12
C ARG A 82 -4.82 -2.37 -3.19
N ALA A 83 -3.59 -2.24 -3.69
CA ALA A 83 -2.95 -0.94 -3.87
C ALA A 83 -2.20 -0.90 -5.19
N GLU A 84 -2.25 0.23 -5.90
CA GLU A 84 -1.40 0.49 -7.06
C GLU A 84 -1.07 1.97 -7.17
N CYS A 85 0.17 2.27 -7.51
CA CYS A 85 0.60 3.62 -7.84
C CYS A 85 1.45 3.60 -9.12
N GLU A 86 1.24 4.57 -10.00
CA GLU A 86 1.97 4.68 -11.27
C GLU A 86 3.42 5.16 -11.13
N CYS A 87 3.86 5.58 -9.93
CA CYS A 87 5.21 6.08 -9.73
C CYS A 87 6.28 4.97 -9.81
N ASP A 88 7.50 5.35 -10.23
CA ASP A 88 8.61 4.40 -10.41
C ASP A 88 8.95 3.63 -9.12
N SER A 89 8.89 4.30 -7.97
CA SER A 89 9.16 3.64 -6.68
C SER A 89 8.21 2.46 -6.45
N TYR A 90 6.93 2.64 -6.77
CA TYR A 90 5.95 1.55 -6.68
C TYR A 90 6.21 0.48 -7.74
N ARG A 91 6.37 0.89 -9.01
CA ARG A 91 6.62 -0.02 -10.13
C ARG A 91 7.80 -0.97 -9.90
N PHE A 92 8.87 -0.50 -9.26
CA PHE A 92 10.08 -1.31 -9.05
C PHE A 92 10.17 -1.98 -7.67
N ARG A 93 9.38 -1.56 -6.68
CA ARG A 93 9.53 -2.04 -5.29
C ARG A 93 8.21 -2.49 -4.63
N GLY A 94 7.07 -2.31 -5.29
CA GLY A 94 5.74 -2.51 -4.70
C GLY A 94 5.43 -1.56 -3.53
N TRP A 95 6.27 -0.54 -3.30
CA TRP A 95 6.17 0.37 -2.16
C TRP A 95 6.67 1.77 -2.52
N CYS A 96 5.86 2.78 -2.23
CA CYS A 96 6.19 4.17 -2.46
C CYS A 96 5.63 5.07 -1.35
N ALA A 97 6.06 6.35 -1.34
CA ALA A 97 5.61 7.32 -0.36
C ALA A 97 4.10 7.63 -0.46
N HIS A 98 3.48 7.48 -1.63
CA HIS A 98 2.04 7.72 -1.82
C HIS A 98 1.18 6.64 -1.17
N VAL A 99 1.51 5.37 -1.40
CA VAL A 99 0.85 4.22 -0.75
C VAL A 99 1.12 4.24 0.76
N ALA A 100 2.36 4.54 1.15
CA ALA A 100 2.74 4.75 2.55
C ALA A 100 1.89 5.83 3.23
N LEU A 101 1.63 6.95 2.56
CA LEU A 101 0.78 8.02 3.10
C LEU A 101 -0.66 7.56 3.29
N LEU A 102 -1.25 6.85 2.32
CA LEU A 102 -2.62 6.34 2.47
C LEU A 102 -2.72 5.36 3.63
N TRP A 103 -1.74 4.46 3.76
CA TRP A 103 -1.66 3.55 4.89
C TRP A 103 -1.51 4.29 6.23
N TRP A 104 -0.63 5.29 6.30
CA TRP A 104 -0.41 6.10 7.51
C TRP A 104 -1.70 6.80 7.95
N LYS A 105 -2.37 7.52 7.03
CA LYS A 105 -3.61 8.23 7.33
C LYS A 105 -4.72 7.28 7.75
N TRP A 106 -4.88 6.14 7.05
CA TRP A 106 -5.90 5.16 7.41
C TRP A 106 -5.66 4.55 8.79
N SER A 107 -4.40 4.24 9.12
CA SER A 107 -4.01 3.71 10.43
C SER A 107 -4.20 4.69 11.58
N HIS A 108 -4.38 5.99 11.28
CA HIS A 108 -4.60 7.06 12.25
C HIS A 108 -6.01 7.66 12.16
N ASP A 109 -6.97 6.93 11.58
CA ASP A 109 -8.37 7.35 11.42
C ASP A 109 -8.57 8.67 10.63
N ASP A 110 -7.59 9.03 9.78
CA ASP A 110 -7.56 10.25 8.95
C ASP A 110 -7.79 9.96 7.45
N LEU A 111 -8.24 8.73 7.13
CA LEU A 111 -8.66 8.30 5.80
C LEU A 111 -9.74 7.24 5.93
N ALA A 112 -10.69 7.20 5.01
CA ALA A 112 -11.70 6.15 4.95
C ALA A 112 -11.52 5.32 3.66
N VAL A 113 -11.46 4.00 3.80
CA VAL A 113 -11.22 3.05 2.69
C VAL A 113 -12.48 2.21 2.45
N THR A 114 -12.85 2.03 1.19
CA THR A 114 -14.03 1.25 0.81
C THR A 114 -13.67 -0.22 0.63
N ASP A 115 -14.45 -1.10 1.25
CA ASP A 115 -14.63 -2.50 0.90
C ASP A 115 -15.66 -2.60 -0.21
N LEU A 116 -15.17 -2.92 -1.41
CA LEU A 116 -15.96 -2.94 -2.63
C LEU A 116 -16.91 -4.14 -2.66
N ASP A 117 -16.58 -5.26 -2.01
CA ASP A 117 -17.44 -6.44 -1.97
C ASP A 117 -18.56 -6.31 -0.96
N ALA A 118 -18.27 -5.72 0.20
CA ALA A 118 -19.25 -5.48 1.25
C ALA A 118 -20.00 -4.14 1.08
N ASN A 119 -19.57 -3.29 0.14
CA ASN A 119 -20.00 -1.90 0.00
C ASN A 119 -19.97 -1.16 1.36
N ARG A 120 -18.85 -1.31 2.07
CA ARG A 120 -18.65 -0.82 3.43
C ARG A 120 -17.45 0.10 3.50
N VAL A 121 -17.57 1.20 4.24
CA VAL A 121 -16.45 2.11 4.48
C VAL A 121 -15.81 1.80 5.84
N HIS A 122 -14.48 1.71 5.85
CA HIS A 122 -13.64 1.45 7.02
C HIS A 122 -12.80 2.69 7.32
N THR A 123 -12.97 3.28 8.50
CA THR A 123 -12.18 4.46 8.95
C THR A 123 -10.81 4.08 9.48
N SER A 124 -10.60 2.81 9.83
CA SER A 124 -9.31 2.24 10.22
C SER A 124 -9.15 0.82 9.67
N PRO A 125 -7.90 0.32 9.53
CA PRO A 125 -7.64 -1.03 9.05
C PRO A 125 -8.35 -2.10 9.89
N PRO A 126 -9.13 -3.00 9.26
CA PRO A 126 -9.66 -4.18 9.94
C PRO A 126 -8.56 -5.03 10.58
N TRP A 127 -8.90 -5.70 11.70
CA TRP A 127 -7.95 -6.51 12.48
C TRP A 127 -7.27 -7.63 11.68
N TRP A 128 -7.90 -8.14 10.62
CA TRP A 128 -7.33 -9.19 9.76
C TRP A 128 -6.30 -8.69 8.75
N LEU A 129 -6.11 -7.37 8.62
CA LEU A 129 -5.04 -6.76 7.82
C LEU A 129 -3.76 -6.50 8.63
N SER A 130 -3.62 -7.11 9.81
CA SER A 130 -2.48 -6.88 10.70
C SER A 130 -1.14 -7.03 9.96
N VAL A 131 -0.34 -5.97 10.00
CA VAL A 131 0.94 -5.85 9.29
C VAL A 131 2.04 -6.71 9.93
N ASP A 132 1.85 -7.10 11.19
CA ASP A 132 2.80 -7.89 11.97
C ASP A 132 2.96 -9.32 11.44
N ASP A 133 1.95 -9.89 10.79
CA ASP A 133 2.00 -11.27 10.27
C ASP A 133 2.95 -11.41 9.07
N VAL A 134 3.21 -10.34 8.30
CA VAL A 134 4.10 -10.38 7.12
C VAL A 134 5.58 -10.38 7.53
N GLU A 135 5.94 -9.72 8.62
CA GLU A 135 7.30 -9.79 9.18
C GLU A 135 7.54 -11.18 9.83
N ARG A 136 6.53 -11.76 10.50
CA ARG A 136 6.64 -13.10 11.09
C ARG A 136 6.80 -14.22 10.04
N ASP A 137 5.99 -14.22 8.99
CA ASP A 137 6.04 -15.26 7.95
C ASP A 137 7.39 -15.29 7.20
N ARG A 138 8.09 -14.15 7.11
CA ARG A 138 9.42 -14.06 6.50
C ARG A 138 10.56 -14.51 7.41
N VAL A 139 10.49 -14.20 8.70
CA VAL A 139 11.47 -14.70 9.70
C VAL A 139 11.44 -16.23 9.77
N ASP A 140 10.25 -16.83 9.62
CA ASP A 140 10.09 -18.29 9.56
C ASP A 140 10.55 -18.91 8.21
N ALA A 141 10.79 -18.09 7.17
CA ALA A 141 11.15 -18.54 5.82
C ALA A 141 12.64 -18.41 5.46
N GLU A 142 13.51 -17.89 6.34
CA GLU A 142 14.97 -17.97 6.16
C GLU A 142 15.50 -19.34 6.62
N PRO A 143 15.92 -20.25 5.72
CA PRO A 143 16.67 -21.41 6.14
C PRO A 143 18.06 -20.97 6.60
N ASP A 144 18.41 -21.33 7.83
CA ASP A 144 19.76 -21.26 8.41
C ASP A 144 20.78 -21.81 7.42
N GLN A 145 21.43 -20.92 6.67
CA GLN A 145 22.47 -21.30 5.71
C GLN A 145 23.80 -21.29 6.47
N PRO A 146 24.41 -22.46 6.73
CA PRO A 146 25.70 -22.48 7.39
C PRO A 146 26.74 -21.85 6.46
N VAL A 147 27.35 -20.78 6.95
CA VAL A 147 28.48 -20.11 6.28
C VAL A 147 29.61 -21.14 6.18
N ALA A 148 29.88 -21.63 4.98
CA ALA A 148 31.02 -22.50 4.73
C ALA A 148 32.30 -21.72 5.00
N ALA A 149 32.99 -22.06 6.09
CA ALA A 149 34.35 -21.63 6.34
C ALA A 149 35.27 -22.38 5.38
N ASP A 150 35.76 -21.72 4.33
CA ASP A 150 36.81 -22.25 3.46
C ASP A 150 38.12 -22.37 4.25
N GLY A 151 38.36 -23.56 4.79
CA GLY A 151 39.66 -24.02 5.28
C GLY A 151 40.59 -24.31 4.11
N GLY A 152 41.76 -23.66 4.08
CA GLY A 152 42.73 -23.76 2.99
C GLY A 152 43.48 -25.09 2.88
N VAL A 153 44.32 -25.22 1.83
CA VAL A 153 45.47 -26.12 1.80
C VAL A 153 46.57 -25.54 0.89
N GLU A 154 47.79 -25.53 1.43
CA GLU A 154 49.08 -25.24 0.78
C GLU A 154 49.38 -26.18 -0.40
N ARG A 155 50.11 -25.68 -1.41
CA ARG A 155 51.12 -26.45 -2.15
C ARG A 155 52.09 -25.54 -2.90
#